data_AF-A0A6N9YM40-F1
#
_entry.id   AF-A0A6N9YM40-F1
#
_cell.length_a   1.000
_cell.length_b   1.000
_cell.length_c   1.000
_cell.angle_alpha   90.00
_cell.angle_beta   90.00
_cell.angle_gamma   90.00
#
_symmetry.space_group_name_H-M   'P 1'
#
loop_
_entity.id
_entity.type
_entity.pdbx_description
1 polymer ?
#
loop_
_entity_poly.entity_id
_entity_poly.type
_entity_poly.pdbx_seq_one_letter_code
_entity_poly.pdbx_strand_id
1 'polypeptide(L)' 'MGRGRAKAKQTKVARRLKYQTLDTDFDALQRELRGGENADGQPEDYAAEFDVDEQDDEDEGPHRRVS' A
#
# COMPACT_ATOMS: atom_id res chain seq x y z
N MET A 1 30.62 8.27 16.23
CA MET A 1 30.86 6.80 16.08
C MET A 1 29.60 5.90 16.14
N GLY A 2 28.36 6.41 16.12
CA GLY A 2 27.15 5.57 16.29
C GLY A 2 26.36 5.21 15.02
N ARG A 3 26.59 5.90 13.88
CA ARG A 3 25.75 5.75 12.67
C ARG A 3 25.85 4.37 12.00
N GLY A 4 27.02 3.74 11.99
CA GLY A 4 27.21 2.43 11.36
C GLY A 4 26.39 1.31 12.01
N ARG A 5 26.28 1.32 13.34
CA ARG A 5 25.48 0.34 14.10
C ARG A 5 23.99 0.54 13.88
N ALA A 6 23.53 1.80 13.88
CA ALA A 6 22.14 2.13 13.57
C ALA A 6 21.77 1.70 12.14
N LYS A 7 22.61 2.02 11.15
CA LYS A 7 22.42 1.60 9.76
C LYS A 7 22.35 0.08 9.62
N ALA A 8 23.26 -0.65 10.27
CA ALA A 8 23.24 -2.11 10.26
C ALA A 8 21.95 -2.69 10.87
N LYS A 9 21.48 -2.14 12.00
CA LYS A 9 20.20 -2.53 12.61
C LYS A 9 19.03 -2.29 11.66
N GLN A 10 18.98 -1.11 11.03
CA GLN A 10 17.90 -0.77 10.10
C GLN A 10 17.90 -1.66 8.85
N THR A 11 19.06 -1.92 8.25
CA THR A 11 19.15 -2.85 7.11
C THR A 11 18.71 -4.26 7.48
N LYS A 12 19.03 -4.74 8.68
CA LYS A 12 18.57 -6.05 9.16
C LYS A 12 17.04 -6.09 9.32
N VAL A 13 16.45 -5.06 9.91
CA VAL A 13 14.99 -4.94 10.07
C VAL A 13 14.31 -4.86 8.70
N ALA A 14 14.79 -4.00 7.80
CA ALA A 14 14.24 -3.84 6.46
C ALA A 14 14.31 -5.15 5.65
N ARG A 15 15.43 -5.88 5.74
CA ARG A 15 15.56 -7.18 5.07
C ARG A 15 14.58 -8.21 5.63
N ARG A 16 14.42 -8.27 6.95
CA ARG A 16 13.41 -9.14 7.57
C ARG A 16 12.01 -8.76 7.07
N LEU A 17 11.67 -7.49 7.02
CA LEU A 17 10.35 -7.05 6.56
C LEU A 17 10.11 -7.36 5.07
N LYS A 18 11.13 -7.17 4.21
CA LYS A 18 11.01 -7.40 2.77
C LYS A 18 10.97 -8.88 2.38
N TYR A 19 11.72 -9.71 3.08
CA TYR A 19 11.92 -11.12 2.72
C TYR A 19 11.38 -12.09 3.78
N GLN A 20 10.58 -11.62 4.74
CA GLN A 20 9.80 -12.53 5.56
C GLN A 20 8.72 -13.13 4.67
N THR A 21 8.71 -14.45 4.58
CA THR A 21 7.56 -15.19 4.08
C THR A 21 6.53 -15.20 5.21
N LEU A 22 5.40 -14.54 4.97
CA LEU A 22 4.24 -14.68 5.86
C LEU A 22 3.61 -16.04 5.53
N ASP A 23 3.44 -16.87 6.55
CA ASP A 23 2.65 -18.08 6.43
C ASP A 23 1.20 -17.69 6.75
N THR A 24 0.49 -17.25 5.72
CA THR A 24 -0.91 -16.84 5.83
C THR A 24 -1.81 -18.06 5.78
N ASP A 25 -2.63 -18.25 6.82
CA ASP A 25 -3.66 -19.29 6.85
C ASP A 25 -4.80 -18.92 5.88
N PHE A 26 -4.73 -19.49 4.68
CA PHE A 26 -5.73 -19.27 3.64
C PHE A 26 -7.10 -19.87 4.00
N ASP A 27 -7.16 -20.91 4.83
CA ASP A 27 -8.42 -21.53 5.27
C ASP A 27 -9.17 -20.61 6.25
N ALA A 28 -8.43 -19.97 7.15
CA ALA A 28 -8.98 -18.92 8.01
C ALA A 28 -9.48 -17.72 7.21
N LEU A 29 -8.70 -17.23 6.24
CA LEU A 29 -9.08 -16.13 5.36
C LEU A 29 -10.33 -16.45 4.53
N GLN A 30 -10.40 -17.66 3.95
CA GLN A 30 -11.55 -18.09 3.17
C GLN A 30 -12.83 -18.17 4.02
N ARG A 31 -12.70 -18.60 5.29
CA ARG A 31 -13.83 -18.64 6.23
C ARG A 31 -14.32 -17.24 6.57
N GLU A 32 -13.41 -16.27 6.75
CA GLU A 32 -13.77 -14.87 6.99
C GLU A 32 -14.48 -14.25 5.78
N LEU A 33 -13.94 -14.44 4.57
CA LEU A 33 -14.56 -13.93 3.34
C LEU A 33 -15.95 -14.52 3.10
N ARG A 34 -16.14 -15.83 3.31
CA ARG A 34 -17.45 -16.48 3.16
C ARG A 34 -18.41 -16.18 4.32
N GLY A 35 -17.87 -15.91 5.52
CA GLY A 35 -18.65 -15.54 6.70
C GLY A 35 -19.07 -14.07 6.74
N GLY A 36 -18.33 -13.20 6.03
CA GLY A 36 -18.59 -11.75 5.94
C GLY A 36 -19.71 -11.37 4.99
N GLU A 37 -20.22 -12.28 4.16
CA GLU A 37 -21.38 -12.02 3.29
C GLU A 37 -22.69 -11.84 4.10
N ASN A 38 -22.71 -12.27 5.37
CA ASN A 38 -23.88 -12.20 6.26
C ASN A 38 -23.66 -11.27 7.48
N ALA A 39 -22.54 -10.56 7.55
CA ALA A 39 -22.28 -9.57 8.59
C ALA A 39 -22.33 -8.18 7.96
N ASP A 40 -23.46 -7.51 8.19
CA ASP A 40 -23.74 -6.14 7.77
C ASP A 40 -22.54 -5.20 7.97
N GLY A 41 -22.13 -4.54 6.88
CA GLY A 41 -21.18 -3.42 6.92
C GLY A 41 -19.93 -3.62 6.09
N GLN A 42 -20.09 -3.59 4.76
CA GLN A 42 -19.01 -3.10 3.90
C GLN A 42 -18.64 -1.68 4.41
N PRO A 43 -17.38 -1.36 4.74
CA PRO A 43 -17.00 0.02 4.92
C PRO A 43 -17.07 0.69 3.55
N GLU A 44 -18.17 1.43 3.30
CA GLU A 44 -18.37 2.20 2.07
C GLU A 44 -17.24 3.21 1.80
N ASP A 45 -16.40 3.48 2.81
CA ASP A 45 -15.22 4.33 2.72
C ASP A 45 -14.14 3.81 1.75
N TYR A 46 -14.02 2.50 1.51
CA TYR A 46 -12.99 1.96 0.60
C TYR A 46 -13.35 2.08 -0.89
N ALA A 47 -14.65 2.16 -1.23
CA ALA A 47 -15.10 2.27 -2.61
C ALA A 47 -14.94 3.69 -3.16
N ALA A 48 -15.00 4.71 -2.30
CA ALA A 48 -14.90 6.11 -2.68
C ALA A 48 -13.47 6.55 -3.09
N GLU A 49 -12.43 5.83 -2.69
CA GLU A 49 -11.04 6.22 -2.97
C GLU A 49 -10.50 5.67 -4.30
N PHE A 50 -11.21 4.75 -4.95
CA PHE A 50 -10.85 4.19 -6.27
C PHE A 50 -11.66 4.78 -7.43
N ASP A 51 -12.64 5.66 -7.17
CA ASP A 51 -13.42 6.41 -8.18
C ASP A 51 -12.75 7.75 -8.55
N VAL A 52 -11.41 7.74 -8.63
CA VAL A 52 -10.60 8.87 -9.11
C VAL A 52 -9.87 8.44 -10.38
N ASP A 53 -10.62 8.07 -11.40
CA ASP A 53 -10.11 8.03 -12.76
C ASP A 53 -10.95 8.99 -13.61
N GLU A 54 -10.27 9.73 -14.50
CA GLU A 54 -10.85 10.36 -15.69
C GLU A 54 -11.31 11.84 -15.61
N GLN A 55 -10.42 12.73 -15.13
CA GLN A 55 -10.31 14.10 -15.65
C GLN A 55 -9.01 14.76 -15.14
N ASP A 56 -7.94 14.74 -15.96
CA ASP A 56 -7.27 15.98 -16.42
C ASP A 56 -6.14 15.62 -17.41
N ASP A 57 -6.53 15.30 -18.65
CA ASP A 57 -5.63 15.39 -19.79
C ASP A 57 -5.41 16.88 -20.14
N GLU A 58 -4.69 17.64 -19.31
CA GLU A 58 -4.20 18.97 -19.69
C GLU A 58 -2.67 19.03 -19.65
N ASP A 59 -2.12 18.74 -20.82
CA ASP A 59 -0.74 18.96 -21.24
C ASP A 59 -0.36 20.45 -21.09
N GLU A 60 0.16 20.87 -19.93
CA GLU A 60 0.85 22.16 -19.77
C GLU A 60 2.36 21.94 -19.55
N GLY A 61 3.04 21.56 -20.63
CA GLY A 61 4.50 21.56 -20.69
C GLY A 61 5.09 22.96 -20.44
N PRO A 62 6.23 23.09 -19.76
CA PRO A 62 6.77 24.39 -19.36
C PRO A 62 7.19 25.21 -20.57
N HIS A 63 6.50 26.32 -20.83
CA HIS A 63 6.96 27.33 -21.79
C HIS A 63 8.30 27.88 -21.30
N ARG A 64 9.39 27.47 -21.94
CA ARG A 64 10.70 28.09 -21.73
C ARG A 64 10.63 29.53 -22.22
N ARG A 65 10.43 30.46 -21.29
CA ARG A 65 10.61 31.89 -21.55
C ARG A 65 12.12 32.13 -21.70
N VAL A 66 12.58 32.15 -22.95
CA VAL A 66 13.92 32.62 -23.31
C VAL A 66 13.90 34.15 -23.28
N SER A 67 14.80 34.73 -22.50
CA SER A 67 15.14 36.16 -22.52
C SER A 67 16.64 36.28 -22.29
#